data_AF-A0A0Q5ZE53-F1
#
_entry.id   AF-A0A0Q5ZE53-F1
#
_cell.length_a   1.000
_cell.length_b   1.000
_cell.length_c   1.000
_cell.angle_alpha   90.00
_cell.angle_beta   90.00
_cell.angle_gamma   90.00
#
_symmetry.space_group_name_H-M   'P 1'
#
loop_
_entity.id
_entity.type
_entity.pdbx_description
1 polymer ?
#
loop_
_entity_poly.entity_id
_entity_poly.type
_entity_poly.pdbx_seq_one_letter_code
_entity_poly.pdbx_strand_id
1 'polypeptide(L)'
;MHSTPCCLIPFDRREGLSLAQAAKIAGKSVDTVRLWCLNHDIGRRVGGGSWVVSRVALTMFLDDDRHALNAYLSGSRSEQDVAPYFHRLGLDSLLRDWARSA
;
A
#
# COMPACT_ATOMS: atom_id res chain seq x y z
N MET A 1 2.90 -16.67 -15.38
CA MET A 1 2.86 -16.73 -13.90
C MET A 1 2.62 -15.31 -13.42
N HIS A 2 1.45 -14.99 -12.86
CA HIS A 2 1.28 -13.71 -12.18
C HIS A 2 1.92 -13.86 -10.81
N SER A 3 3.02 -13.15 -10.55
CA SER A 3 3.63 -13.09 -9.22
C SER A 3 2.61 -12.54 -8.22
N THR A 4 2.52 -13.14 -7.04
CA THR A 4 1.62 -12.65 -5.98
C THR A 4 2.06 -11.23 -5.56
N PRO A 5 1.17 -10.23 -5.61
CA PRO A 5 1.52 -8.86 -5.24
C PRO A 5 2.03 -8.77 -3.79
N CYS A 6 3.13 -8.04 -3.58
CA CYS A 6 3.78 -7.86 -2.28
C CYS A 6 3.13 -6.77 -1.41
N CYS A 7 1.87 -6.41 -1.67
CA CYS A 7 1.17 -5.38 -0.89
C CYS A 7 1.12 -5.73 0.59
N LEU A 8 1.55 -4.78 1.44
CA LEU A 8 1.67 -4.96 2.90
C LEU A 8 2.54 -6.19 3.30
N ILE A 9 3.60 -6.49 2.55
CA ILE A 9 4.59 -7.55 2.84
C ILE A 9 6.02 -6.99 2.81
N PRO A 10 6.70 -6.77 3.95
CA PRO A 10 6.25 -7.11 5.29
C PRO A 10 5.10 -6.21 5.77
N PHE A 11 4.26 -6.74 6.66
CA PHE A 11 3.15 -5.99 7.22
C PHE A 11 3.63 -5.10 8.36
N ASP A 12 3.42 -3.78 8.23
CA ASP A 12 3.57 -2.82 9.32
C ASP A 12 2.26 -2.04 9.53
N ARG A 13 1.83 -1.92 10.79
CA ARG A 13 0.58 -1.23 11.15
C ARG A 13 0.60 0.26 10.83
N ARG A 14 1.79 0.90 10.77
CA ARG A 14 1.95 2.31 10.41
C ARG A 14 1.53 2.59 8.96
N GLU A 15 1.67 1.59 8.09
CA GLU A 15 1.27 1.66 6.69
C GLU A 15 -0.21 1.26 6.48
N GLY A 16 -0.75 0.40 7.34
CA GLY A 16 -2.09 -0.16 7.20
C GLY A 16 -3.23 0.81 7.55
N LEU A 17 -4.27 0.80 6.73
CA LEU A 17 -5.55 1.47 6.98
C LEU A 17 -6.71 0.47 6.99
N SER A 18 -7.72 0.73 7.80
CA SER A 18 -9.04 0.11 7.59
C SER A 18 -9.69 0.63 6.30
N LEU A 19 -10.63 -0.15 5.73
CA LEU A 19 -11.42 0.30 4.58
C LEU A 19 -12.14 1.64 4.84
N ALA A 20 -12.64 1.86 6.05
CA ALA A 20 -13.34 3.10 6.42
C ALA A 20 -12.39 4.31 6.40
N GLN A 21 -11.16 4.16 6.91
CA GLN A 21 -10.15 5.22 6.85
C GLN A 21 -9.73 5.51 5.41
N ALA A 22 -9.49 4.47 4.61
CA ALA A 22 -9.15 4.60 3.20
C ALA A 22 -10.26 5.28 2.39
N ALA A 23 -11.52 4.91 2.64
CA ALA A 23 -12.70 5.53 2.03
C ALA A 23 -12.80 7.02 2.34
N LYS A 24 -12.57 7.40 3.61
CA LYS A 24 -12.52 8.80 4.04
C LYS A 24 -11.42 9.58 3.34
N ILE A 25 -10.22 9.01 3.20
CA ILE A 25 -9.08 9.65 2.53
C ILE A 25 -9.36 9.82 1.03
N ALA A 26 -9.94 8.80 0.38
CA ALA A 26 -10.21 8.81 -1.06
C ALA A 26 -11.47 9.62 -1.44
N GLY A 27 -12.30 10.02 -0.48
CA GLY A 27 -13.61 10.62 -0.74
C GLY A 27 -14.56 9.66 -1.50
N LYS A 28 -14.46 8.35 -1.22
CA LYS A 28 -15.26 7.28 -1.87
C LYS A 28 -16.00 6.43 -0.84
N SER A 29 -16.89 5.56 -1.30
CA SER A 29 -17.54 4.58 -0.43
C SER A 29 -16.59 3.45 -0.03
N VAL A 30 -16.89 2.79 1.09
CA VAL A 30 -16.16 1.60 1.55
C VAL A 30 -16.19 0.49 0.49
N ASP A 31 -17.32 0.31 -0.20
CA ASP A 31 -17.46 -0.70 -1.24
C ASP A 31 -16.59 -0.40 -2.46
N THR A 32 -16.46 0.87 -2.85
CA THR A 32 -15.54 1.28 -3.93
C THR A 32 -14.10 0.97 -3.56
N VAL A 33 -13.66 1.31 -2.34
CA VAL A 33 -12.28 1.01 -1.90
C VAL A 33 -12.05 -0.50 -1.80
N ARG A 34 -13.05 -1.26 -1.36
CA ARG A 34 -12.99 -2.72 -1.34
C ARG A 34 -12.83 -3.30 -2.75
N LEU A 35 -13.57 -2.77 -3.73
CA LEU A 35 -13.43 -3.16 -5.13
C LEU A 35 -12.03 -2.81 -5.66
N TRP A 36 -11.47 -1.65 -5.29
CA TRP A 36 -10.09 -1.30 -5.66
C TRP A 36 -9.05 -2.26 -5.07
N CYS A 37 -9.23 -2.71 -3.83
CA CYS A 37 -8.35 -3.72 -3.24
C CYS A 37 -8.36 -5.03 -4.03
N LEU A 38 -9.51 -5.42 -4.59
CA LEU A 38 -9.65 -6.62 -5.40
C LEU A 38 -9.07 -6.47 -6.82
N ASN A 39 -9.18 -5.29 -7.40
CA ASN A 39 -8.85 -5.05 -8.81
C ASN A 39 -7.43 -4.50 -9.02
N HIS A 40 -6.82 -3.89 -8.01
CA HIS A 40 -5.55 -3.16 -8.12
C HIS A 40 -4.54 -3.55 -7.04
N ASP A 41 -4.85 -4.56 -6.23
CA ASP A 41 -3.94 -5.11 -5.21
C ASP A 41 -3.42 -4.09 -4.17
N ILE A 42 -4.13 -2.97 -3.98
CA ILE A 42 -3.77 -1.90 -3.02
C ILE A 42 -4.10 -2.24 -1.56
N GLY A 43 -4.58 -3.46 -1.31
CA GLY A 43 -4.89 -3.96 0.02
C GLY A 43 -4.99 -5.47 0.04
N ARG A 44 -5.03 -6.04 1.23
CA ARG A 44 -5.18 -7.49 1.44
C ARG A 44 -5.90 -7.80 2.73
N ARG A 45 -6.35 -9.05 2.88
CA ARG A 45 -6.78 -9.56 4.18
C ARG A 45 -5.55 -9.96 5.00
N VAL A 46 -5.52 -9.55 6.27
CA VAL A 46 -4.43 -9.90 7.20
C VAL A 46 -4.97 -10.88 8.23
N GLY A 47 -4.25 -12.00 8.44
CA GLY A 47 -4.62 -13.02 9.42
C GLY A 47 -5.98 -13.69 9.18
N GLY A 48 -6.46 -13.76 7.93
CA GLY A 48 -7.78 -14.29 7.59
C GLY A 48 -8.97 -13.40 7.95
N GLY A 49 -8.72 -12.23 8.56
CA GLY A 49 -9.74 -11.32 9.06
C GLY A 49 -9.97 -10.10 8.16
N SER A 50 -9.86 -8.92 8.77
CA SER A 50 -10.20 -7.63 8.18
C SER A 50 -9.33 -7.28 6.96
N TRP A 51 -9.93 -6.55 6.03
CA TRP A 51 -9.20 -5.87 4.97
C TRP A 51 -8.33 -4.76 5.55
N VAL A 52 -7.07 -4.76 5.14
CA VAL A 52 -6.13 -3.67 5.37
C VAL A 52 -5.70 -3.12 4.02
N VAL A 53 -5.80 -1.81 3.87
CA VAL A 53 -5.37 -1.05 2.69
C VAL A 53 -3.99 -0.48 2.98
N SER A 54 -3.04 -0.61 2.04
CA SER A 54 -1.80 0.15 2.16
C SER A 54 -2.10 1.61 1.87
N ARG A 55 -1.79 2.50 2.82
CA ARG A 55 -1.92 3.93 2.57
C ARG A 55 -0.98 4.42 1.47
N VAL A 56 0.19 3.79 1.34
CA VAL A 56 1.17 4.10 0.29
C VAL A 56 0.59 3.72 -1.08
N ALA A 57 0.15 2.47 -1.25
CA ALA A 57 -0.44 2.01 -2.51
C ALA A 57 -1.72 2.77 -2.87
N LEU A 58 -2.55 3.11 -1.86
CA LEU A 58 -3.73 3.95 -2.07
C LEU A 58 -3.34 5.33 -2.60
N THR A 59 -2.33 5.98 -2.03
CA THR A 59 -1.90 7.30 -2.52
C THR A 59 -1.31 7.21 -3.94
N MET A 60 -0.52 6.19 -4.26
CA MET A 60 -0.03 5.97 -5.63
C MET A 60 -1.19 5.78 -6.62
N PHE A 61 -2.18 4.99 -6.24
CA PHE A 61 -3.38 4.76 -7.04
C PHE A 61 -4.20 6.04 -7.25
N LEU A 62 -4.35 6.88 -6.21
CA LEU A 62 -5.06 8.16 -6.32
C LEU A 62 -4.32 9.20 -7.16
N ASP A 63 -2.99 9.13 -7.19
CA ASP A 63 -2.15 9.99 -8.03
C ASP A 63 -2.03 9.47 -9.49
N ASP A 64 -2.67 8.34 -9.82
CA ASP A 64 -2.53 7.59 -11.09
C ASP A 64 -1.07 7.20 -11.43
N ASP A 65 -0.20 7.09 -10.42
CA ASP A 65 1.19 6.67 -10.58
C ASP A 65 1.31 5.15 -10.64
N ARG A 66 1.04 4.62 -11.82
CA ARG A 66 1.12 3.18 -12.11
C ARG A 66 2.53 2.63 -12.04
N HIS A 67 3.55 3.47 -12.26
CA HIS A 67 4.95 3.02 -12.22
C HIS A 67 5.35 2.73 -10.77
N ALA A 68 5.14 3.70 -9.88
CA ALA A 68 5.40 3.54 -8.46
C ALA A 68 4.53 2.44 -7.83
N LEU A 69 3.26 2.33 -8.23
CA LEU A 69 2.39 1.26 -7.74
C LEU A 69 2.92 -0.12 -8.12
N ASN A 70 3.34 -0.33 -9.37
CA ASN A 70 3.88 -1.62 -9.81
C ASN A 70 5.20 -1.95 -9.09
N ALA A 71 6.10 -0.97 -8.91
CA ALA A 71 7.34 -1.15 -8.16
C ALA A 71 7.06 -1.51 -6.68
N TYR A 72 6.07 -0.87 -6.06
CA TYR A 72 5.64 -1.23 -4.70
C TYR A 72 5.10 -2.67 -4.65
N LEU A 73 4.25 -3.05 -5.60
CA LEU A 73 3.63 -4.39 -5.66
C LEU A 73 4.64 -5.49 -6.03
N SER A 74 5.75 -5.18 -6.68
CA SER A 74 6.85 -6.13 -6.92
C SER A 74 7.75 -6.34 -5.69
N GLY A 75 7.58 -5.53 -4.64
CA GLY A 75 8.37 -5.56 -3.41
C GLY A 75 9.51 -4.54 -3.36
N SER A 76 9.73 -3.78 -4.43
CA SER A 76 10.74 -2.73 -4.53
C SER A 76 10.32 -1.44 -3.80
N ARG A 77 10.47 -1.40 -2.47
CA ARG A 77 10.05 -0.24 -1.65
C ARG A 77 11.06 0.88 -1.51
N SER A 78 12.34 0.59 -1.71
CA SER A 78 13.43 1.57 -1.64
C SER A 78 13.74 2.19 -3.00
N GLU A 79 13.04 1.79 -4.07
CA GLU A 79 13.21 2.39 -5.38
C GLU A 79 12.82 3.88 -5.36
N GLN A 80 13.47 4.65 -6.24
CA GLN A 80 13.34 6.10 -6.31
C GLN A 80 11.89 6.56 -6.52
N ASP A 81 11.05 5.73 -7.11
CA ASP A 81 9.65 6.07 -7.39
C ASP A 81 8.73 5.76 -6.20
N VAL A 82 9.12 4.83 -5.32
CA VAL A 82 8.30 4.42 -4.16
C VAL A 82 8.64 5.21 -2.91
N ALA A 83 9.92 5.45 -2.64
CA ALA A 83 10.38 6.14 -1.44
C ALA A 83 9.73 7.52 -1.22
N PRO A 84 9.50 8.38 -2.25
CA PRO A 84 8.83 9.67 -2.09
C PRO A 84 7.43 9.57 -1.47
N TYR A 85 6.69 8.50 -1.75
CA TYR A 85 5.37 8.27 -1.15
C TYR A 85 5.48 7.96 0.34
N PHE A 86 6.46 7.16 0.75
CA PHE A 86 6.74 6.91 2.16
C PHE A 86 7.13 8.20 2.88
N HIS A 87 7.99 9.02 2.30
CA HIS A 87 8.40 10.31 2.84
C HIS A 87 7.21 11.27 3.03
N ARG A 88 6.38 11.46 1.99
CA ARG A 88 5.19 12.32 2.05
C ARG A 88 4.19 11.89 3.11
N LEU A 89 4.13 10.59 3.39
CA LEU A 89 3.22 10.01 4.38
C LEU A 89 3.83 9.92 5.80
N GLY A 90 5.07 10.41 5.99
CA GLY A 90 5.78 10.38 7.27
C GLY A 90 6.20 8.97 7.70
N LEU A 91 6.43 8.07 6.75
CA LEU A 91 6.74 6.66 6.97
C LEU A 91 8.22 6.32 6.74
N ASP A 92 9.11 7.32 6.72
CA ASP A 92 10.55 7.17 6.50
C ASP A 92 11.22 6.12 7.39
N SER A 93 10.73 5.97 8.62
CA SER A 93 11.25 4.96 9.55
C SER A 93 11.10 3.55 8.99
N LEU A 94 10.03 3.25 8.25
CA LEU A 94 9.81 1.93 7.66
C LEU A 94 10.90 1.56 6.66
N LEU A 95 11.25 2.50 5.77
CA LEU A 95 12.32 2.30 4.80
C LEU A 95 13.65 2.01 5.50
N ARG A 96 13.95 2.73 6.59
CA ARG A 96 15.15 2.50 7.40
C ARG A 96 15.12 1.16 8.14
N ASP A 97 13.98 0.79 8.73
CA ASP A 97 13.83 -0.45 9.50
C ASP A 97 14.00 -1.69 8.61
N TRP A 98 13.44 -1.65 7.40
CA TRP A 98 13.56 -2.74 6.43
C TRP A 98 14.95 -2.83 5.79
N ALA A 99 15.60 -1.70 5.51
CA ALA A 99 16.97 -1.69 4.99
C ALA A 99 18.00 -2.28 5.96
N ARG A 100 17.73 -2.26 7.28
CA ARG A 100 18.60 -2.87 8.30
C ARG A 100 18.32 -4.36 8.52
N SER A 101 17.21 -4.86 7.98
CA SER A 101 16.73 -6.23 8.18
C SER A 101 16.95 -7.12 6.95
N ALA A 102 17.53 -6.56 5.88
CA ALA A 102 17.97 -7.24 4.66
C ALA A 102 19.47 -7.51 4.72
#